data_AF-A0A239KP23-F1
#
_entry.id   AF-A0A239KP23-F1
#
_cell.length_a   1.000
_cell.length_b   1.000
_cell.length_c   1.000
_cell.angle_alpha   90.00
_cell.angle_beta   90.00
_cell.angle_gamma   90.00
#
_symmetry.space_group_name_H-M   'P 1'
#
loop_
_entity.id
_entity.type
_entity.pdbx_description
1 polymer ?
#
loop_
_entity_poly.entity_id
_entity_poly.type
_entity_poly.pdbx_seq_one_letter_code
_entity_poly.pdbx_strand_id
1 'polypeptide(L)' 'MTDDLKAWKRSTAVRRFREIKANASRAGMGMSDMRAARAAAGYVDASADEVLRWVREAN' A
#
# COMPACT_ATOMS: atom_id res chain seq x y z
N MET A 1 10.61 -18.03 10.43
CA MET A 1 9.92 -17.94 9.13
C MET A 1 8.78 -16.92 9.14
N THR A 2 8.80 -15.96 10.08
CA THR A 2 7.71 -15.02 10.36
C THR A 2 8.10 -13.58 10.02
N ASP A 3 9.39 -13.25 10.15
CA ASP A 3 9.92 -11.91 9.86
C ASP A 3 10.04 -11.64 8.35
N ASP A 4 10.48 -12.62 7.56
CA ASP A 4 10.53 -12.51 6.10
C ASP A 4 9.15 -12.28 5.48
N LEU A 5 8.12 -12.96 5.99
CA LEU A 5 6.75 -12.78 5.50
C LEU A 5 6.22 -11.38 5.85
N LYS A 6 6.47 -10.89 7.07
CA LYS A 6 6.08 -9.54 7.47
C LYS A 6 6.81 -8.46 6.66
N ALA A 7 8.11 -8.63 6.45
CA ALA A 7 8.92 -7.73 5.64
C ALA A 7 8.43 -7.72 4.18
N TRP A 8 8.13 -8.89 3.62
CA TRP A 8 7.57 -9.02 2.28
C TRP A 8 6.20 -8.33 2.16
N LYS A 9 5.28 -8.54 3.12
CA LYS A 9 3.96 -7.90 3.13
C LYS A 9 4.10 -6.38 3.18
N ARG A 10 4.95 -5.86 4.08
CA ARG A 10 5.20 -4.42 4.22
C ARG A 10 5.73 -3.81 2.92
N SER A 11 6.81 -4.37 2.37
CA SER A 11 7.43 -3.86 1.13
C SER A 11 6.48 -3.94 -0.06
N THR A 12 5.72 -5.04 -0.18
CA THR A 12 4.76 -5.24 -1.26
C THR A 12 3.59 -4.26 -1.16
N ALA A 13 3.03 -4.07 0.03
CA ALA A 13 1.93 -3.13 0.24
C ALA A 13 2.33 -1.68 -0.06
N VAL A 14 3.51 -1.23 0.42
CA VAL A 14 4.02 0.12 0.15
C VAL A 14 4.25 0.33 -1.34
N ARG A 15 4.85 -0.65 -2.04
CA ARG A 15 5.02 -0.60 -3.49
C ARG A 15 3.68 -0.48 -4.22
N ARG A 16 2.72 -1.35 -3.91
CA ARG A 16 1.39 -1.34 -4.53
C ARG A 16 0.63 -0.04 -4.27
N PHE A 17 0.70 0.50 -3.06
CA PHE A 17 0.11 1.79 -2.72
C PHE A 17 0.63 2.91 -3.64
N ARG A 18 1.96 2.99 -3.82
CA ARG A 18 2.61 3.99 -4.68
C ARG A 18 2.23 3.81 -6.16
N GLU A 19 2.22 2.58 -6.65
CA GLU A 19 1.79 2.26 -8.03
C GLU A 19 0.34 2.67 -8.29
N ILE A 20 -0.57 2.36 -7.35
CA ILE A 20 -1.99 2.70 -7.44
C ILE A 20 -2.17 4.22 -7.50
N LYS A 21 -1.51 4.97 -6.62
CA LYS A 21 -1.55 6.44 -6.66
C LYS A 21 -0.97 6.99 -7.97
N ALA A 22 0.17 6.48 -8.40
CA ALA A 22 0.79 6.91 -9.65
C ALA A 22 -0.10 6.64 -10.87
N ASN A 23 -0.77 5.49 -10.92
CA ASN A 23 -1.72 5.16 -11.99
C ASN A 23 -2.92 6.10 -12.00
N ALA A 24 -3.50 6.38 -10.84
CA ALA A 24 -4.63 7.29 -10.73
C ALA A 24 -4.24 8.72 -11.14
N SER A 25 -3.09 9.22 -10.67
CA SER A 25 -2.55 10.51 -11.09
C SER A 25 -2.32 10.58 -12.59
N ARG A 26 -1.77 9.52 -13.20
CA ARG A 26 -1.59 9.43 -14.67
C ARG A 26 -2.91 9.43 -15.44
N ALA A 27 -3.96 8.87 -14.85
CA ALA A 27 -5.31 8.88 -15.43
C ALA A 27 -6.09 10.19 -15.17
N GLY A 28 -5.46 11.19 -14.54
CA GLY A 28 -6.13 12.44 -14.16
C GLY A 28 -7.17 12.28 -13.04
N MET A 29 -7.19 11.12 -12.38
CA MET A 29 -8.12 10.83 -11.29
C MET A 29 -7.42 11.01 -9.94
N GLY A 30 -7.89 11.96 -9.15
CA GLY A 30 -7.45 12.11 -7.77
C GLY A 30 -7.81 10.87 -6.95
N MET A 31 -6.80 10.20 -6.39
CA MET A 31 -6.99 9.03 -5.53
C MET A 31 -6.60 9.34 -4.10
N SER A 32 -7.57 9.20 -3.19
CA SER A 32 -7.34 9.31 -1.75
C SER A 32 -6.45 8.16 -1.25
N ASP A 33 -5.59 8.46 -0.28
CA ASP A 33 -4.72 7.49 0.37
C ASP A 33 -5.50 6.32 0.96
N MET A 34 -6.69 6.55 1.54
CA MET A 34 -7.54 5.49 2.09
C MET A 34 -7.97 4.48 1.02
N ARG A 35 -8.29 4.96 -0.19
CA ARG A 35 -8.65 4.08 -1.33
C ARG A 35 -7.44 3.31 -1.85
N ALA A 36 -6.29 3.98 -1.97
CA ALA A 36 -5.05 3.33 -2.40
C ALA A 36 -4.60 2.27 -1.39
N ALA A 37 -4.72 2.55 -0.09
CA ALA A 37 -4.39 1.63 0.99
C ALA A 37 -5.33 0.41 1.02
N ARG A 38 -6.65 0.59 0.84
CA ARG A 38 -7.59 -0.54 0.72
C ARG A 38 -7.26 -1.45 -0.46
N ALA A 39 -6.94 -0.86 -1.61
CA ALA A 39 -6.56 -1.64 -2.79
C ALA A 39 -5.23 -2.38 -2.56
N ALA A 40 -4.22 -1.74 -1.97
CA ALA A 40 -2.94 -2.36 -1.65
C ALA A 40 -3.04 -3.45 -0.57
N ALA A 41 -3.90 -3.26 0.43
CA ALA A 41 -4.20 -4.21 1.50
C ALA A 41 -4.65 -5.57 0.97
N GLY A 42 -5.48 -5.59 -0.08
CA GLY A 42 -5.95 -6.83 -0.72
C GLY A 42 -4.84 -7.70 -1.32
N TYR A 43 -3.66 -7.14 -1.63
CA TYR A 43 -2.53 -7.91 -2.19
C TYR A 43 -1.73 -8.70 -1.15
N VAL A 44 -1.85 -8.32 0.12
CA VAL A 44 -1.00 -8.84 1.19
C VAL A 44 -1.80 -9.38 2.37
N ASP A 45 -3.14 -9.38 2.25
CA ASP A 45 -4.06 -9.75 3.32
C ASP A 45 -3.72 -9.02 4.62
N ALA A 46 -3.83 -7.69 4.57
CA ALA A 46 -3.58 -6.76 5.67
C ALA A 46 -4.70 -5.73 5.75
N SER A 47 -4.78 -4.98 6.85
CA SER A 47 -5.74 -3.87 6.97
C SER A 47 -5.25 -2.62 6.22
N ALA A 48 -6.19 -1.76 5.78
CA ALA A 48 -5.84 -0.50 5.14
C ALA A 48 -5.05 0.43 6.10
N ASP A 49 -5.38 0.43 7.38
CA ASP A 49 -4.67 1.18 8.41
C ASP A 49 -3.22 0.70 8.59
N GLU A 50 -2.97 -0.61 8.54
CA GLU A 50 -1.60 -1.14 8.54
C GLU A 50 -0.80 -0.69 7.33
N VAL A 51 -1.42 -0.70 6.14
CA VAL A 51 -0.76 -0.20 4.92
C VAL A 51 -0.44 1.30 5.05
N LEU A 52 -1.37 2.11 5.56
CA LEU A 52 -1.13 3.54 5.78
C LEU A 52 0.02 3.76 6.78
N ARG A 53 0.08 2.96 7.85
CA ARG A 53 1.19 2.99 8.80
C ARG A 53 2.52 2.64 8.11
N TRP A 54 2.57 1.55 7.36
CA TRP A 54 3.79 1.13 6.64
C TRP A 54 4.27 2.16 5.62
N VAL A 55 3.34 2.84 4.94
CA VAL A 55 3.66 3.93 4.00
C VAL A 55 4.25 5.12 4.76
N ARG A 56 3.69 5.50 5.92
CA ARG A 56 4.24 6.57 6.76
C ARG A 56 5.63 6.25 7.30
N GLU A 57 5.86 5.00 7.71
CA GLU A 57 7.17 4.55 8.20
C GLU A 57 8.21 4.35 7.08
N ALA A 58 7.81 4.40 5.81
CA ALA A 58 8.68 4.26 4.64
C ALA A 58 8.93 5.58 3.90
N ASN A 59 8.40 6.69 4.44
CA ASN A 59 8.72 8.07 4.06
C ASN A 59 9.67 8.66 5.11
#